data_AF-A0A8T3MP39-F1
#
_entry.id   AF-A0A8T3MP39-F1
#
_cell.length_a   1.000
_cell.length_b   1.000
_cell.length_c   1.000
_cell.angle_alpha   90.00
_cell.angle_beta   90.00
_cell.angle_gamma   90.00
#
_symmetry.space_group_name_H-M   'P 1'
#
loop_
_entity.id
_entity.type
_entity.pdbx_description
1 polymer ?
#
loop_
_entity_poly.entity_id
_entity_poly.type
_entity_poly.pdbx_seq_one_letter_code
_entity_poly.pdbx_strand_id
1 'polypeptide(L)'
;MRRRTLGRARSLAALAGLLLVVACVLPWWRLGGEEGIPAVGGNGFEASGIVVFLVGVATLFLVALPFAAGDRPVGLDRALSYGALAIVGWLAFLFRFVDLLTSGALTFREPGQVVTNGPGLWVAALGLALLARAAYDVWREPVYR
;
A
#
# COMPACT_ATOMS: atom_id res chain seq x y z
N MET A 1 -6.71 -23.94 22.67
CA MET A 1 -6.36 -23.12 21.49
C MET A 1 -5.08 -22.33 21.79
N ARG A 2 -3.92 -22.79 21.29
CA ARG A 2 -2.65 -22.06 21.44
C ARG A 2 -2.58 -21.04 20.30
N ARG A 3 -2.71 -19.74 20.61
CA ARG A 3 -2.60 -18.68 19.60
C ARG A 3 -1.16 -18.73 19.03
N ARG A 4 -0.98 -19.15 17.77
CA ARG A 4 0.30 -18.96 17.08
C ARG A 4 0.50 -17.45 16.97
N THR A 5 1.50 -16.92 17.68
CA THR A 5 1.87 -15.51 17.57
C THR A 5 2.27 -15.24 16.13
N LEU A 6 1.70 -14.18 15.53
CA LEU A 6 2.13 -13.72 14.22
C LEU A 6 3.63 -13.38 14.28
N GLY A 7 4.42 -14.01 13.42
CA GLY A 7 5.82 -13.63 13.25
C GLY A 7 5.93 -12.15 12.88
N ARG A 8 7.00 -11.49 13.32
CA ARG A 8 7.22 -10.05 13.15
C ARG A 8 7.07 -9.59 11.69
N ALA A 9 7.51 -10.39 10.73
CA ALA A 9 7.37 -10.08 9.31
C ALA A 9 5.89 -10.06 8.85
N ARG A 10 5.07 -11.01 9.32
CA ARG A 10 3.65 -11.10 8.98
C ARG A 10 2.83 -9.97 9.62
N SER A 11 3.14 -9.55 10.84
CA SER A 11 2.46 -8.40 11.45
C SER A 11 2.77 -7.10 10.71
N LEU A 12 4.02 -6.94 10.24
CA LEU A 12 4.43 -5.79 9.45
C LEU A 12 3.75 -5.79 8.07
N ALA A 13 3.62 -6.95 7.41
CA ALA A 13 2.86 -7.10 6.17
C ALA A 13 1.37 -6.81 6.36
N ALA A 14 0.77 -7.24 7.48
CA ALA A 14 -0.63 -6.95 7.81
C ALA A 14 -0.87 -5.44 7.95
N LEU A 15 0.02 -4.76 8.68
CA LEU A 15 -0.03 -3.31 8.83
C LEU A 15 0.13 -2.60 7.49
N ALA A 16 1.07 -3.04 6.66
CA ALA A 16 1.28 -2.52 5.32
C ALA A 16 0.01 -2.65 4.47
N GLY A 17 -0.59 -3.84 4.40
CA GLY A 17 -1.83 -4.08 3.65
C GLY A 17 -3.00 -3.20 4.12
N LEU A 18 -3.15 -3.04 5.43
CA LEU A 18 -4.17 -2.15 6.01
C LEU A 18 -3.93 -0.69 5.61
N LEU A 19 -2.70 -0.20 5.71
CA LEU A 19 -2.35 1.17 5.33
C LEU A 19 -2.62 1.43 3.85
N LEU A 20 -2.30 0.49 2.96
CA LEU A 20 -2.59 0.62 1.52
C LEU A 20 -4.08 0.71 1.24
N VAL A 21 -4.90 -0.11 1.90
CA VAL A 21 -6.36 -0.08 1.75
C VAL A 21 -6.92 1.26 2.23
N VAL A 22 -6.52 1.70 3.43
CA VAL A 22 -6.95 3.00 3.99
C VAL A 22 -6.48 4.17 3.11
N ALA A 23 -5.25 4.11 2.63
CA ALA A 23 -4.67 5.10 1.73
C ALA A 23 -5.48 5.28 0.45
N CYS A 24 -6.04 4.20 -0.11
CA CYS A 24 -6.82 4.27 -1.35
C CYS A 24 -8.18 4.95 -1.18
N VAL A 25 -8.75 4.92 0.04
CA VAL A 25 -9.99 5.65 0.36
C VAL A 25 -9.74 7.14 0.62
N LEU A 26 -8.55 7.46 1.13
CA LEU A 26 -8.14 8.84 1.39
C LEU A 26 -7.92 9.63 0.07
N PRO A 27 -8.05 10.96 0.09
CA PRO A 27 -7.71 11.80 -1.06
C PRO A 27 -6.24 11.64 -1.44
N TRP A 28 -5.97 11.36 -2.71
CA TRP A 28 -4.61 11.33 -3.27
C TRP A 28 -4.23 12.69 -3.83
N TRP A 29 -5.21 13.44 -4.30
CA TRP A 29 -5.03 14.81 -4.76
C TRP A 29 -6.32 15.59 -4.54
N ARG A 30 -6.18 16.90 -4.32
CA ARG A 30 -7.29 17.84 -4.20
C ARG A 30 -6.86 19.20 -4.73
N LEU A 31 -7.69 19.79 -5.57
CA LEU A 31 -7.54 21.12 -6.14
C LEU A 31 -8.75 21.98 -5.76
N GLY A 32 -8.54 23.28 -5.58
CA GLY A 32 -9.60 24.21 -5.20
C GLY A 32 -10.09 24.04 -3.77
N GLY A 33 -11.23 24.66 -3.46
CA GLY A 33 -11.76 24.77 -2.09
C GLY A 33 -11.36 26.05 -1.34
N GLU A 34 -10.58 26.92 -1.98
CA GLU A 34 -10.31 28.29 -1.54
C GLU A 34 -11.11 29.28 -2.41
N GLU A 35 -11.53 30.41 -1.83
CA GLU A 35 -12.15 31.54 -2.56
C GLU A 35 -13.47 31.25 -3.30
N GLY A 36 -14.25 30.26 -2.83
CA GLY A 36 -15.59 29.98 -3.37
C GLY A 36 -15.60 29.06 -4.60
N ILE A 37 -14.45 28.53 -5.01
CA ILE A 37 -14.35 27.51 -6.08
C ILE A 37 -14.56 26.12 -5.47
N PRO A 38 -15.46 25.28 -6.03
CA PRO A 38 -15.69 23.93 -5.51
C PRO A 38 -14.40 23.10 -5.56
N ALA A 39 -14.14 22.37 -4.46
CA ALA A 39 -13.01 21.47 -4.41
C ALA A 39 -13.26 20.26 -5.33
N VAL A 40 -12.29 19.97 -6.19
CA VAL A 40 -12.24 18.77 -7.03
C VAL A 40 -11.08 17.91 -6.55
N GLY A 41 -11.26 16.61 -6.53
CA GLY A 41 -10.21 15.71 -6.10
C GLY A 41 -10.53 14.27 -6.44
N GLY A 42 -9.55 13.42 -6.16
CA GLY A 42 -9.61 12.01 -6.45
C GLY A 42 -8.83 11.19 -5.44
N ASN A 43 -9.04 9.88 -5.48
CA ASN A 43 -8.45 8.94 -4.53
C ASN A 43 -7.72 7.80 -5.25
N GLY A 44 -7.29 6.80 -4.49
CA GLY A 44 -6.55 5.65 -5.01
C GLY A 44 -7.37 4.70 -5.88
N PHE A 45 -8.66 4.93 -6.11
CA PHE A 45 -9.45 4.08 -7.02
C PHE A 45 -9.41 4.55 -8.48
N GLU A 46 -8.77 5.69 -8.75
CA GLU A 46 -8.64 6.24 -10.10
C GLU A 46 -7.41 5.67 -10.84
N ALA A 47 -7.58 5.42 -12.13
CA ALA A 47 -6.50 5.01 -13.05
C ALA A 47 -5.66 3.84 -12.50
N SER A 48 -4.33 3.96 -12.48
CA SER A 48 -3.43 2.93 -11.96
C SER A 48 -3.44 2.83 -10.43
N GLY A 49 -4.06 3.77 -9.71
CA GLY A 49 -4.17 3.73 -8.25
C GLY A 49 -4.84 2.45 -7.75
N ILE A 50 -5.81 1.92 -8.52
CA ILE A 50 -6.54 0.70 -8.16
C ILE A 50 -5.60 -0.50 -7.93
N VAL A 51 -4.46 -0.53 -8.62
CA VAL A 51 -3.47 -1.60 -8.45
C VAL A 51 -2.85 -1.55 -7.05
N VAL A 52 -2.66 -0.37 -6.47
CA VAL A 52 -2.17 -0.22 -5.09
C VAL A 52 -3.19 -0.77 -4.09
N PHE A 53 -4.48 -0.54 -4.33
CA PHE A 53 -5.56 -1.15 -3.54
C PHE A 53 -5.53 -2.68 -3.66
N LEU A 54 -5.43 -3.21 -4.87
CA LEU A 54 -5.36 -4.66 -5.11
C LEU A 54 -4.13 -5.29 -4.45
N VAL A 55 -2.99 -4.60 -4.46
CA VAL A 55 -1.78 -5.02 -3.73
C VAL A 55 -2.04 -5.05 -2.21
N GLY A 56 -2.72 -4.04 -1.67
CA GLY A 56 -3.11 -4.03 -0.26
C GLY A 56 -4.00 -5.21 0.12
N VAL A 57 -5.05 -5.46 -0.67
CA VAL A 57 -5.97 -6.60 -0.48
C VAL A 57 -5.24 -7.94 -0.64
N ALA A 58 -4.43 -8.11 -1.68
CA ALA A 58 -3.64 -9.32 -1.91
C ALA A 58 -2.67 -9.57 -0.75
N THR A 59 -2.04 -8.51 -0.21
CA THR A 59 -1.16 -8.62 0.96
C THR A 59 -1.92 -9.13 2.18
N LEU A 60 -3.10 -8.57 2.46
CA LEU A 60 -3.96 -9.04 3.57
C LEU A 60 -4.40 -10.49 3.35
N PHE A 61 -4.70 -10.87 2.11
CA PHE A 61 -5.05 -12.23 1.75
C PHE A 61 -3.89 -13.20 2.03
N LEU A 62 -2.66 -12.85 1.61
CA LEU A 62 -1.47 -13.66 1.91
C LEU A 62 -1.25 -13.83 3.41
N VAL A 63 -1.45 -12.77 4.20
CA VAL A 63 -1.34 -12.82 5.65
C VAL A 63 -2.41 -13.72 6.28
N ALA A 64 -3.63 -13.71 5.76
CA ALA A 64 -4.74 -14.51 6.27
C ALA A 64 -4.69 -15.99 5.83
N LEU A 65 -4.06 -16.26 4.69
CA LEU A 65 -3.98 -17.57 4.04
C LEU A 65 -3.53 -18.72 4.97
N PRO A 66 -2.45 -18.63 5.77
CA PRO A 66 -2.03 -19.72 6.66
C PRO A 66 -3.07 -20.04 7.75
N PHE A 67 -3.91 -19.09 8.13
CA PHE A 67 -4.99 -19.34 9.09
C PHE A 67 -6.18 -20.05 8.45
N ALA A 68 -6.40 -19.86 7.15
CA ALA A 68 -7.48 -20.49 6.39
C ALA A 68 -7.10 -21.89 5.85
N ALA A 69 -5.85 -22.10 5.45
CA ALA A 69 -5.38 -23.32 4.79
C ALA A 69 -5.00 -24.46 5.76
N GLY A 70 -4.96 -24.22 7.08
CA GLY A 70 -4.56 -25.21 8.08
C GLY A 70 -3.06 -25.56 8.03
N ASP A 71 -2.67 -26.77 8.44
CA ASP A 71 -1.26 -27.20 8.51
C ASP A 71 -0.61 -27.55 7.14
N ARG A 72 -1.22 -27.15 6.02
CA ARG A 72 -0.64 -27.39 4.68
C ARG A 72 0.30 -26.25 4.29
N PRO A 73 1.56 -26.55 3.91
CA PRO A 73 2.46 -25.51 3.41
C PRO A 73 1.94 -24.98 2.07
N VAL A 74 1.60 -23.70 2.00
CA VAL A 74 1.14 -23.07 0.76
C VAL A 74 2.32 -22.36 0.09
N GLY A 75 2.60 -22.72 -1.16
CA GLY A 75 3.73 -22.15 -1.93
C GLY A 75 3.64 -20.64 -2.16
N LEU A 76 2.45 -20.05 -2.01
CA LEU A 76 2.20 -18.61 -2.11
C LEU A 76 2.67 -17.82 -0.87
N ASP A 77 2.97 -18.47 0.26
CA ASP A 77 3.45 -17.82 1.49
C ASP A 77 4.98 -17.58 1.48
N ARG A 78 5.56 -17.41 0.28
CA ARG A 78 7.01 -17.25 0.07
C ARG A 78 7.40 -15.79 -0.09
N ALA A 79 8.66 -15.50 0.23
CA ALA A 79 9.29 -14.18 0.03
C ALA A 79 9.05 -13.60 -1.38
N LEU A 80 8.98 -14.46 -2.40
CA LEU A 80 8.72 -14.05 -3.79
C LEU A 80 7.34 -13.41 -3.97
N SER A 81 6.30 -13.89 -3.29
CA SER A 81 4.95 -13.31 -3.41
C SER A 81 4.89 -11.90 -2.83
N TYR A 82 5.45 -11.71 -1.64
CA TYR A 82 5.55 -10.40 -1.01
C TYR A 82 6.45 -9.45 -1.81
N GLY A 83 7.56 -9.95 -2.34
CA GLY A 83 8.46 -9.18 -3.21
C GLY A 83 7.78 -8.75 -4.50
N ALA A 84 7.05 -9.65 -5.17
CA ALA A 84 6.30 -9.33 -6.39
C ALA A 84 5.22 -8.27 -6.12
N LEU A 85 4.46 -8.41 -5.02
CA LEU A 85 3.47 -7.41 -4.61
C LEU A 85 4.11 -6.05 -4.31
N ALA A 86 5.27 -6.03 -3.64
CA ALA A 86 6.00 -4.79 -3.36
C ALA A 86 6.45 -4.09 -4.66
N ILE A 87 7.01 -4.84 -5.61
CA ILE A 87 7.45 -4.31 -6.91
C ILE A 87 6.25 -3.75 -7.69
N VAL A 88 5.18 -4.54 -7.84
CA VAL A 88 3.97 -4.12 -8.57
C VAL A 88 3.34 -2.90 -7.92
N GLY A 89 3.24 -2.88 -6.58
CA GLY A 89 2.70 -1.75 -5.82
C GLY A 89 3.51 -0.47 -6.03
N TRP A 90 4.85 -0.55 -5.97
CA TRP A 90 5.72 0.60 -6.23
C TRP A 90 5.63 1.09 -7.67
N LEU A 91 5.61 0.20 -8.66
CA LEU A 91 5.48 0.60 -10.07
C LEU A 91 4.14 1.30 -10.34
N ALA A 92 3.04 0.75 -9.82
CA ALA A 92 1.72 1.37 -9.97
C ALA A 92 1.62 2.73 -9.28
N PHE A 93 2.18 2.84 -8.06
CA PHE A 93 2.23 4.08 -7.31
C PHE A 93 3.08 5.13 -8.01
N LEU A 94 4.29 4.79 -8.46
CA LEU A 94 5.16 5.73 -9.18
C LEU A 94 4.53 6.18 -10.49
N PHE A 95 3.90 5.27 -11.24
CA PHE A 95 3.17 5.65 -12.45
C PHE A 95 2.07 6.66 -12.15
N ARG A 96 1.25 6.41 -11.11
CA ARG A 96 0.20 7.35 -10.70
C ARG A 96 0.77 8.67 -10.20
N PHE A 97 1.88 8.62 -9.46
CA PHE A 97 2.54 9.80 -8.94
C PHE A 97 3.05 10.71 -10.06
N VAL A 98 3.69 10.12 -11.08
CA VAL A 98 4.15 10.85 -12.28
C VAL A 98 2.96 11.40 -13.06
N ASP A 99 1.89 10.64 -13.24
CA ASP A 99 0.66 11.09 -13.90
C ASP A 99 0.05 12.32 -13.18
N LEU A 100 -0.07 12.27 -11.86
CA LEU A 100 -0.52 13.41 -11.05
C LEU A 100 0.43 14.63 -11.10
N LEU A 101 1.74 14.39 -11.20
CA LEU A 101 2.73 15.44 -11.32
C LEU A 101 2.62 16.15 -12.69
N THR A 102 2.51 15.36 -13.77
CA THR A 102 2.44 15.87 -15.16
C THR A 102 1.09 16.52 -15.49
N SER A 103 0.01 16.12 -14.83
CA SER A 103 -1.32 16.74 -14.96
C SER A 103 -1.48 18.03 -14.14
N GLY A 104 -0.47 18.43 -13.36
CA GLY A 104 -0.53 19.61 -12.50
C GLY A 104 -1.43 19.45 -11.27
N ALA A 105 -1.88 18.23 -10.97
CA ALA A 105 -2.70 17.93 -9.79
C ALA A 105 -1.93 18.12 -8.47
N LEU A 106 -0.60 18.04 -8.51
CA LEU A 106 0.30 18.30 -7.38
C LEU A 106 0.84 19.74 -7.39
N THR A 107 -0.03 20.72 -7.67
CA THR A 107 0.33 22.14 -7.57
C THR A 107 -0.02 22.66 -6.18
N PHE A 108 0.97 23.16 -5.47
CA PHE A 108 0.82 23.63 -4.09
C PHE A 108 1.14 25.13 -4.02
N ARG A 109 0.27 25.90 -3.36
CA ARG A 109 0.49 27.31 -3.04
C ARG A 109 1.29 27.48 -1.76
N GLU A 110 1.09 26.57 -0.82
CA GLU A 110 1.75 26.58 0.49
C GLU A 110 2.44 25.24 0.77
N PRO A 111 3.58 25.22 1.48
CA PRO A 111 4.30 23.98 1.78
C PRO A 111 3.45 22.92 2.53
N GLY A 112 2.53 23.36 3.40
CA GLY A 112 1.65 22.45 4.15
C GLY A 112 0.67 21.67 3.27
N GLN A 113 0.33 22.20 2.09
CA GLN A 113 -0.62 21.60 1.16
C GLN A 113 -0.12 20.28 0.57
N VAL A 114 1.19 20.05 0.58
CA VAL A 114 1.81 18.80 0.12
C VAL A 114 1.23 17.59 0.85
N VAL A 115 0.95 17.73 2.16
CA VAL A 115 0.44 16.64 3.00
C VAL A 115 -1.09 16.68 3.13
N THR A 116 -1.68 17.87 3.16
CA THR A 116 -3.13 18.02 3.38
C THR A 116 -3.98 17.82 2.11
N ASN A 117 -3.45 18.12 0.91
CA ASN A 117 -4.18 17.91 -0.35
C ASN A 117 -4.09 16.46 -0.86
N GLY A 118 -3.11 15.68 -0.39
CA GLY A 118 -2.90 14.30 -0.82
C GLY A 118 -2.47 13.35 0.31
N PRO A 119 -3.15 13.31 1.47
CA PRO A 119 -2.75 12.47 2.59
C PRO A 119 -2.70 10.98 2.21
N GLY A 120 -3.57 10.54 1.30
CA GLY A 120 -3.59 9.18 0.79
C GLY A 120 -2.31 8.76 0.08
N LEU A 121 -1.66 9.66 -0.68
CA LEU A 121 -0.38 9.36 -1.34
C LEU A 121 0.72 9.03 -0.32
N TRP A 122 0.79 9.80 0.77
CA TRP A 122 1.79 9.59 1.81
C TRP A 122 1.54 8.32 2.62
N VAL A 123 0.28 8.06 2.96
CA VAL A 123 -0.10 6.81 3.64
C VAL A 123 0.18 5.61 2.72
N ALA A 124 -0.06 5.72 1.41
CA ALA A 124 0.27 4.68 0.44
C ALA A 124 1.79 4.45 0.36
N ALA A 125 2.59 5.53 0.26
CA ALA A 125 4.05 5.43 0.23
C ALA A 125 4.61 4.76 1.51
N LEU A 126 4.08 5.12 2.68
CA LEU A 126 4.44 4.47 3.95
C LEU A 126 4.04 2.98 3.97
N GLY A 127 2.84 2.67 3.50
CA GLY A 127 2.36 1.29 3.35
C GLY A 127 3.26 0.46 2.44
N LEU A 128 3.67 1.00 1.29
CA LEU A 128 4.57 0.34 0.34
C LEU A 128 5.99 0.18 0.89
N ALA A 129 6.50 1.16 1.64
CA ALA A 129 7.79 1.05 2.32
C ALA A 129 7.77 -0.07 3.37
N LEU A 130 6.68 -0.17 4.15
CA LEU A 130 6.48 -1.27 5.09
C LEU A 130 6.34 -2.61 4.37
N LEU A 131 5.60 -2.69 3.26
CA LEU A 131 5.48 -3.92 2.49
C LEU A 131 6.84 -4.39 1.96
N ALA A 132 7.66 -3.48 1.43
CA ALA A 132 9.02 -3.78 1.00
C ALA A 132 9.90 -4.27 2.17
N ARG A 133 9.77 -3.63 3.35
CA ARG A 133 10.47 -4.07 4.56
C ARG A 133 10.05 -5.47 4.99
N ALA A 134 8.75 -5.77 4.96
CA ALA A 134 8.21 -7.09 5.29
C ALA A 134 8.72 -8.15 4.30
N ALA A 135 8.69 -7.87 3.00
CA ALA A 135 9.20 -8.77 1.97
C ALA A 135 10.69 -9.12 2.21
N TYR A 136 11.49 -8.11 2.58
CA TYR A 136 12.90 -8.32 2.94
C TYR A 136 13.09 -9.17 4.20
N ASP A 137 12.27 -8.95 5.24
CA ASP A 137 12.34 -9.76 6.45
C ASP A 137 11.97 -11.23 6.17
N VAL A 138 10.92 -11.48 5.38
CA VAL A 138 10.56 -12.85 4.95
C VAL A 138 11.66 -13.48 4.10
N TRP A 139 12.35 -12.71 3.26
CA TRP A 139 13.47 -13.21 2.46
C TRP A 139 14.69 -13.63 3.29
N ARG A 140 14.90 -12.98 4.44
CA ARG A 140 16.02 -13.27 5.35
C ARG A 140 15.73 -14.38 6.35
N GLU A 141 14.47 -14.78 6.54
CA GLU A 141 14.14 -15.89 7.41
C GLU A 141 14.77 -17.19 6.84
N PRO A 142 15.64 -17.89 7.59
CA PRO A 142 16.26 -19.10 7.10
C PRO A 142 15.17 -20.15 6.85
N VAL A 143 15.16 -20.69 5.64
CA VAL A 143 14.36 -21.87 5.30
C VAL A 143 14.92 -23.03 6.13
N TYR A 144 14.38 -23.22 7.33
CA TYR A 144 14.70 -24.39 8.14
C TYR A 144 14.28 -25.61 7.32
N ARG A 145 15.28 -26.35 6.84
CA ARG A 145 15.14 -27.69 6.28
C ARG A 145 14.92 -28.69 7.40
#